data_AF-A0A2D5BN45-F1
#
_entry.id   AF-A0A2D5BN45-F1
#
_cell.length_a   1.000
_cell.length_b   1.000
_cell.length_c   1.000
_cell.angle_alpha   90.00
_cell.angle_beta   90.00
_cell.angle_gamma   90.00
#
_symmetry.space_group_name_H-M   'P 1'
#
loop_
_entity.id
_entity.type
_entity.pdbx_description
1 polymer ?
#
loop_
_entity_poly.entity_id
_entity_poly.type
_entity_poly.pdbx_seq_one_letter_code
_entity_poly.pdbx_strand_id
1 'polypeptide(L)'
;MADSSEQTTAPRKRWIIGPVQDLVLFVATPILILPGVLGLGWAGVGSFALNKWVMALGGMGHHLPGMMRAYGDRELFRRFKTRFIFAPLLIGGACVGFSIAGLHTMVLVAYLWGVWHGLMQTHGFLRIYDSKVGSFAKRTARLDFALCVSWFLGGVLFSDTRVDYAQEMVLSCGGPMMTADAVQAVRAVAGAAIGVITLTYLWNIWARRRAGQPPSPVKLLLAVTSVAWWWFANVHVADILIGIILFEIFHDVQYLAIVWLFNRSRVDKDPSVGPFSRMLFRRSKPLLFVYVALVFGYGALGPWSEEKFAGTGVGNIFAGLLVTSALLHFYYDGFIWKVRESNTRANLGIKQDAPQGAAQGSRFPPGLAHAAKWALLAAPVLVLGVLETGGVDPEHARAGLLADLNPTLPSAQLRLGVALKKAGDVDGTLRALDKAHAFDPEDQKAGALLALTLIELGETRLRENRQAEAEEYLHRAYLMDRAFVGRMHDEGRVLLPRDPVEAAWRFRAVLAMKPEGNLGPIWLNLGLALERQGLLMEALPCARTAARLMPRDARARQFVEHLSRLSRGK
;
A
#
# COMPACT_ATOMS: atom_id res chain seq x y z
N MET A 1 -57.75 28.61 -32.72
CA MET A 1 -56.29 28.45 -32.82
C MET A 1 -55.67 29.09 -31.59
N ALA A 2 -55.25 28.31 -30.61
CA ALA A 2 -54.60 28.82 -29.41
C ALA A 2 -53.64 27.76 -28.84
N ASP A 3 -52.37 28.14 -28.84
CA ASP A 3 -51.37 27.91 -27.80
C ASP A 3 -50.87 26.47 -27.55
N SER A 4 -49.99 26.01 -28.45
CA SER A 4 -49.00 24.98 -28.14
C SER A 4 -47.87 25.61 -27.34
N SER A 5 -48.00 25.62 -26.01
CA SER A 5 -46.89 25.95 -25.11
C SER A 5 -45.78 24.90 -25.27
N GLU A 6 -44.74 25.25 -26.02
CA GLU A 6 -43.45 24.58 -25.97
C GLU A 6 -42.94 24.66 -24.52
N GLN A 7 -43.14 23.57 -23.77
CA GLN A 7 -42.36 23.31 -22.58
C GLN A 7 -40.89 23.22 -23.00
N THR A 8 -40.18 24.34 -22.94
CA THR A 8 -38.73 24.41 -23.06
C THR A 8 -38.12 23.52 -21.98
N THR A 9 -37.85 22.27 -22.33
CA THR A 9 -37.21 21.33 -21.42
C THR A 9 -35.81 21.84 -21.11
N ALA A 10 -35.60 22.35 -19.90
CA ALA A 10 -34.28 22.77 -19.42
C ALA A 10 -33.22 21.70 -19.77
N PRO A 11 -32.07 22.08 -20.35
CA PRO A 11 -31.09 21.13 -20.86
C PRO A 11 -30.65 20.16 -19.75
N ARG A 12 -30.74 18.85 -20.02
CA ARG A 12 -30.32 17.80 -19.08
C ARG A 12 -28.85 18.06 -18.68
N LYS A 13 -28.60 18.38 -17.41
CA LYS A 13 -27.24 18.56 -16.87
C LYS A 13 -26.50 17.23 -16.98
N ARG A 14 -25.60 17.12 -17.97
CA ARG A 14 -24.77 15.93 -18.23
C ARG A 14 -23.73 15.65 -17.14
N TRP A 15 -23.46 16.65 -16.31
CA TRP A 15 -22.41 16.69 -15.29
C TRP A 15 -23.01 16.65 -13.87
N ILE A 16 -22.24 16.16 -12.91
CA ILE A 16 -22.55 16.17 -11.48
C ILE A 16 -22.50 17.62 -10.97
N ILE A 17 -21.38 18.32 -11.21
CA ILE A 17 -21.15 19.70 -10.81
C ILE A 17 -21.17 20.60 -12.05
N GLY A 18 -20.27 20.30 -12.99
CA GLY A 18 -19.95 21.12 -14.16
C GLY A 18 -18.78 20.50 -14.92
N PRO A 19 -18.58 20.85 -16.20
CA PRO A 19 -17.62 20.19 -17.07
C PRO A 19 -16.18 20.23 -16.54
N VAL A 20 -15.70 21.41 -16.11
CA VAL A 20 -14.34 21.57 -15.63
C VAL A 20 -14.12 20.83 -14.31
N GLN A 21 -15.04 21.00 -13.35
CA GLN A 21 -14.91 20.40 -12.03
C GLN A 21 -14.99 18.88 -12.09
N ASP A 22 -15.91 18.33 -12.88
CA ASP A 22 -16.05 16.89 -13.05
C ASP A 22 -14.83 16.28 -13.75
N LEU A 23 -14.28 16.97 -14.76
CA LEU A 23 -13.03 16.54 -15.40
C LEU A 23 -11.88 16.52 -14.39
N VAL A 24 -11.69 17.58 -13.60
CA VAL A 24 -10.58 17.67 -12.64
C VAL A 24 -10.72 16.67 -11.48
N LEU A 25 -11.93 16.53 -10.91
CA LEU A 25 -12.15 15.79 -9.67
C LEU A 25 -12.54 14.32 -9.86
N PHE A 26 -13.16 13.99 -11.00
CA PHE A 26 -13.71 12.64 -11.21
C PHE A 26 -13.07 11.89 -12.36
N VAL A 27 -12.73 12.56 -13.48
CA VAL A 27 -12.41 11.86 -14.73
C VAL A 27 -10.92 11.85 -15.06
N ALA A 28 -10.29 13.03 -15.08
CA ALA A 28 -8.92 13.28 -15.51
C ALA A 28 -7.94 13.42 -14.33
N THR A 29 -8.41 13.27 -13.09
CA THR A 29 -7.58 13.25 -11.88
C THR A 29 -6.35 12.33 -12.01
N PRO A 30 -6.43 11.13 -12.62
CA PRO A 30 -5.26 10.30 -12.91
C PRO A 30 -4.09 11.05 -13.57
N ILE A 31 -4.40 11.84 -14.60
CA ILE A 31 -3.40 12.60 -15.39
C ILE A 31 -2.83 13.77 -14.56
N LEU A 32 -3.62 14.30 -13.62
CA LEU A 32 -3.22 15.42 -12.77
C LEU A 32 -2.34 14.99 -11.58
N ILE A 33 -2.54 13.77 -11.06
CA ILE A 33 -1.78 13.24 -9.93
C ILE A 33 -0.36 12.84 -10.35
N LEU A 34 -0.22 12.25 -11.54
CA LEU A 34 1.04 11.64 -11.98
C LEU A 34 2.25 12.60 -11.93
N PRO A 35 2.18 13.84 -12.46
CA PRO A 35 3.33 14.76 -12.41
C PRO A 35 3.72 15.14 -10.97
N GLY A 36 2.75 15.21 -10.05
CA GLY A 36 3.02 15.50 -8.65
C GLY A 36 3.77 14.37 -7.96
N VAL A 37 3.34 13.13 -8.16
CA VAL A 37 4.01 11.93 -7.60
C VAL A 37 5.42 11.78 -8.19
N LEU A 38 5.56 11.92 -9.51
CA LEU A 38 6.86 11.86 -10.18
C LEU A 38 7.79 13.00 -9.73
N GLY A 39 7.27 14.22 -9.60
CA GLY A 39 8.04 15.38 -9.13
C GLY A 39 8.55 15.21 -7.71
N LEU A 40 7.77 14.61 -6.81
CA LEU A 40 8.22 14.27 -5.46
C LEU A 40 9.30 13.18 -5.47
N GLY A 41 9.15 12.18 -6.34
CA GLY A 41 10.19 11.17 -6.56
C GLY A 41 11.51 11.78 -7.05
N TRP A 42 11.44 12.69 -8.03
CA TRP A 42 12.62 13.43 -8.52
C TRP A 42 13.24 14.34 -7.46
N ALA A 43 12.44 14.85 -6.53
CA ALA A 43 12.92 15.60 -5.37
C ALA A 43 13.55 14.71 -4.27
N GLY A 44 13.65 13.40 -4.48
CA GLY A 44 14.26 12.45 -3.56
C GLY A 44 13.34 11.97 -2.43
N VAL A 45 12.02 12.20 -2.53
CA VAL A 45 11.06 11.67 -1.55
C VAL A 45 10.83 10.19 -1.82
N GLY A 46 11.38 9.33 -0.96
CA GLY A 46 11.21 7.88 -1.06
C GLY A 46 9.74 7.44 -0.97
N SER A 47 9.39 6.36 -1.68
CA SER A 47 8.01 5.85 -1.78
C SER A 47 7.40 5.51 -0.42
N PHE A 48 8.20 5.00 0.53
CA PHE A 48 7.76 4.75 1.90
C PHE A 48 7.30 6.02 2.64
N ALA A 49 8.06 7.11 2.51
CA ALA A 49 7.71 8.39 3.12
C ALA A 49 6.46 8.98 2.48
N LEU A 50 6.35 8.89 1.15
CA LEU A 50 5.16 9.32 0.42
C LEU A 50 3.92 8.50 0.83
N ASN A 51 4.08 7.18 0.97
CA ASN A 51 3.01 6.28 1.37
C ASN A 51 2.43 6.66 2.74
N LYS A 52 3.27 7.01 3.72
CA LYS A 52 2.79 7.43 5.05
C LYS A 52 1.83 8.63 4.98
N TRP A 53 2.18 9.65 4.21
CA TRP A 53 1.35 10.85 4.07
C TRP A 53 0.07 10.57 3.28
N VAL A 54 0.18 9.80 2.19
CA VAL A 54 -0.97 9.44 1.35
C VAL A 54 -1.92 8.53 2.12
N MET A 55 -1.43 7.56 2.89
CA MET A 55 -2.28 6.72 3.74
C MET A 55 -2.96 7.52 4.87
N ALA A 56 -2.31 8.56 5.39
CA ALA A 56 -2.92 9.44 6.39
C ALA A 56 -4.09 10.26 5.82
N LEU A 57 -3.96 10.83 4.61
CA LEU A 57 -5.06 11.56 3.99
C LEU A 57 -6.11 10.63 3.37
N GLY A 58 -5.61 9.60 2.70
CA GLY A 58 -6.29 8.86 1.66
C GLY A 58 -6.42 7.36 1.90
N GLY A 59 -5.59 6.75 2.74
CA GLY A 59 -5.85 5.38 3.18
C GLY A 59 -6.95 5.34 4.25
N MET A 60 -6.76 6.11 5.31
CA MET A 60 -7.64 6.08 6.49
C MET A 60 -8.48 7.36 6.66
N GLY A 61 -7.93 8.50 6.27
CA GLY A 61 -8.59 9.79 6.47
C GLY A 61 -9.97 9.85 5.82
N HIS A 62 -10.12 9.28 4.63
CA HIS A 62 -11.37 9.28 3.89
C HIS A 62 -12.46 8.36 4.50
N HIS A 63 -12.16 7.55 5.51
CA HIS A 63 -13.19 6.80 6.23
C HIS A 63 -14.06 7.71 7.11
N LEU A 64 -13.46 8.78 7.65
CA LEU A 64 -14.09 9.68 8.62
C LEU A 64 -15.43 10.27 8.11
N PRO A 65 -15.56 10.79 6.88
CA PRO A 65 -16.81 11.35 6.38
C PRO A 65 -17.98 10.35 6.37
N GLY A 66 -17.72 9.07 6.09
CA GLY A 66 -18.73 8.01 6.15
C GLY A 66 -19.23 7.81 7.59
N MET A 67 -18.31 7.78 8.55
CA MET A 67 -18.63 7.67 9.99
C MET A 67 -19.38 8.90 10.51
N MET A 68 -18.90 10.11 10.17
CA MET A 68 -19.56 11.37 10.51
C MET A 68 -21.01 11.39 10.01
N ARG A 69 -21.28 10.82 8.83
CA ARG A 69 -22.64 10.74 8.30
C ARG A 69 -23.46 9.66 9.00
N ALA A 70 -22.90 8.48 9.27
CA ALA A 70 -23.60 7.40 9.95
C ALA A 70 -24.12 7.82 11.35
N TYR A 71 -23.34 8.62 12.09
CA TYR A 71 -23.66 9.02 13.46
C TYR A 71 -24.11 10.48 13.62
N GLY A 72 -23.80 11.36 12.68
CA GLY A 72 -24.21 12.77 12.70
C GLY A 72 -25.60 13.04 12.13
N ASP A 73 -26.16 12.09 11.37
CA ASP A 73 -27.49 12.18 10.78
C ASP A 73 -28.50 11.39 11.61
N ARG A 74 -29.41 12.11 12.28
CA ARG A 74 -30.42 11.50 13.16
C ARG A 74 -31.42 10.63 12.41
N GLU A 75 -31.82 11.02 11.19
CA GLU A 75 -32.77 10.26 10.41
C GLU A 75 -32.14 8.96 9.89
N LEU A 76 -30.93 9.08 9.32
CA LEU A 76 -30.18 7.93 8.83
C LEU A 76 -29.84 6.95 9.95
N PHE A 77 -29.39 7.46 11.10
CA PHE A 77 -29.11 6.63 12.27
C PHE A 77 -30.37 5.93 12.77
N ARG A 78 -31.50 6.64 12.87
CA ARG A 78 -32.77 6.02 13.29
C ARG A 78 -33.22 4.91 12.31
N ARG A 79 -33.04 5.12 11.00
CA ARG A 79 -33.39 4.15 9.96
C ARG A 79 -32.54 2.87 10.02
N PHE A 80 -31.26 2.99 10.37
CA PHE A 80 -30.32 1.86 10.42
C PHE A 80 -29.79 1.55 11.83
N LYS A 81 -30.51 1.97 12.88
CA LYS A 81 -30.05 1.99 14.29
C LYS A 81 -29.41 0.67 14.71
N THR A 82 -30.10 -0.45 14.51
CA THR A 82 -29.60 -1.79 14.86
C THR A 82 -28.28 -2.09 14.15
N ARG A 83 -28.15 -1.74 12.86
CA ARG A 83 -26.93 -2.00 12.09
C ARG A 83 -25.78 -1.11 12.51
N PHE A 84 -26.04 0.17 12.81
CA PHE A 84 -25.01 1.13 13.24
C PHE A 84 -24.57 0.96 14.70
N ILE A 85 -25.27 0.13 15.48
CA ILE A 85 -24.86 -0.26 16.83
C ILE A 85 -24.15 -1.61 16.81
N PHE A 86 -24.74 -2.65 16.22
CA PHE A 86 -24.21 -4.00 16.33
C PHE A 86 -23.09 -4.32 15.33
N ALA A 87 -23.14 -3.81 14.10
CA ALA A 87 -22.08 -4.11 13.13
C ALA A 87 -20.70 -3.56 13.56
N PRO A 88 -20.58 -2.35 14.14
CA PRO A 88 -19.31 -1.84 14.67
C PRO A 88 -18.75 -2.65 15.83
N LEU A 89 -19.62 -3.10 16.73
CA LEU A 89 -19.20 -3.96 17.84
C LEU A 89 -18.72 -5.33 17.34
N LEU A 90 -19.45 -5.92 16.39
CA LEU A 90 -19.08 -7.21 15.81
C LEU A 90 -17.79 -7.13 15.00
N ILE A 91 -17.72 -6.20 14.04
CA ILE A 91 -16.55 -6.00 13.18
C ILE A 91 -15.36 -5.55 14.02
N GLY A 92 -15.55 -4.60 14.94
CA GLY A 92 -14.51 -4.10 15.83
C GLY A 92 -13.98 -5.18 16.77
N GLY A 93 -14.87 -5.93 17.41
CA GLY A 93 -14.49 -7.05 18.27
C GLY A 93 -13.73 -8.13 17.51
N ALA A 94 -14.16 -8.47 16.29
CA ALA A 94 -13.46 -9.42 15.43
C ALA A 94 -12.07 -8.91 15.01
N CYS A 95 -11.96 -7.69 14.47
CA CYS A 95 -10.69 -7.12 14.04
C CYS A 95 -9.68 -6.99 15.18
N VAL A 96 -10.12 -6.46 16.33
CA VAL A 96 -9.25 -6.31 17.51
C VAL A 96 -8.89 -7.67 18.10
N GLY A 97 -9.86 -8.58 18.21
CA GLY A 97 -9.60 -9.94 18.72
C GLY A 97 -8.60 -10.71 17.85
N PHE A 98 -8.78 -10.69 16.53
CA PHE A 98 -7.84 -11.32 15.59
C PHE A 98 -6.46 -10.66 15.65
N SER A 99 -6.40 -9.32 15.70
CA SER A 99 -5.11 -8.62 15.77
C SER A 99 -4.35 -8.90 17.07
N ILE A 100 -5.05 -8.97 18.22
CA ILE A 100 -4.42 -9.35 19.50
C ILE A 100 -3.91 -10.80 19.44
N ALA A 101 -4.66 -11.69 18.79
CA ALA A 101 -4.27 -13.08 18.58
C ALA A 101 -3.18 -13.28 17.52
N GLY A 102 -2.72 -12.21 16.86
CA GLY A 102 -1.72 -12.29 15.79
C GLY A 102 -2.25 -12.90 14.48
N LEU A 103 -3.57 -12.90 14.29
CA LEU A 103 -4.24 -13.48 13.13
C LEU A 103 -4.41 -12.47 11.98
N HIS A 104 -4.15 -12.91 10.75
CA HIS A 104 -4.10 -12.12 9.52
C HIS A 104 -5.41 -12.15 8.74
N THR A 105 -6.33 -13.06 9.08
CA THR A 105 -7.60 -13.24 8.35
C THR A 105 -8.38 -11.95 8.11
N MET A 106 -8.46 -11.06 9.12
CA MET A 106 -9.19 -9.78 8.97
C MET A 106 -8.49 -8.79 8.03
N VAL A 107 -7.17 -8.87 7.92
CA VAL A 107 -6.38 -8.09 6.94
C VAL A 107 -6.66 -8.59 5.52
N LEU A 108 -6.69 -9.90 5.31
CA LEU A 108 -7.08 -10.49 4.02
C LEU A 108 -8.49 -10.06 3.60
N VAL A 109 -9.46 -10.08 4.53
CA VAL A 109 -10.82 -9.58 4.25
C VAL A 109 -10.81 -8.10 3.87
N ALA A 110 -10.08 -7.26 4.62
CA ALA A 110 -9.97 -5.84 4.31
C ALA A 110 -9.35 -5.59 2.94
N TYR A 111 -8.33 -6.35 2.55
CA TYR A 111 -7.73 -6.28 1.22
C TYR A 111 -8.74 -6.62 0.11
N LEU A 112 -9.40 -7.78 0.20
CA LEU A 112 -10.40 -8.21 -0.79
C LEU A 112 -11.56 -7.23 -0.88
N TRP A 113 -12.00 -6.71 0.26
CA TRP A 113 -13.09 -5.76 0.33
C TRP A 113 -12.68 -4.36 -0.16
N GLY A 114 -11.41 -3.98 -0.03
CA GLY A 114 -10.86 -2.75 -0.60
C GLY A 114 -10.92 -2.75 -2.13
N VAL A 115 -10.54 -3.86 -2.78
CA VAL A 115 -10.70 -4.02 -4.24
C VAL A 115 -12.18 -3.93 -4.64
N TRP A 116 -13.05 -4.61 -3.88
CA TRP A 116 -14.50 -4.52 -4.08
C TRP A 116 -15.07 -3.12 -3.86
N HIS A 117 -14.52 -2.38 -2.91
CA HIS A 117 -14.94 -1.02 -2.62
C HIS A 117 -14.58 -0.08 -3.77
N GLY A 118 -13.33 -0.13 -4.25
CA GLY A 118 -12.86 0.61 -5.41
C GLY A 118 -13.72 0.39 -6.66
N LEU A 119 -13.98 -0.88 -7.02
CA LEU A 119 -14.80 -1.20 -8.20
C LEU A 119 -16.25 -0.71 -8.04
N MET A 120 -16.81 -0.80 -6.84
CA MET A 120 -18.18 -0.36 -6.57
C MET A 120 -18.31 1.16 -6.58
N GLN A 121 -17.28 1.90 -6.15
CA GLN A 121 -17.22 3.34 -6.29
C GLN A 121 -17.25 3.75 -7.77
N THR A 122 -16.38 3.18 -8.60
CA THR A 122 -16.34 3.47 -10.05
C THR A 122 -17.69 3.16 -10.68
N HIS A 123 -18.25 1.97 -10.43
CA HIS A 123 -19.57 1.61 -10.94
C HIS A 123 -20.66 2.60 -10.49
N GLY A 124 -20.61 3.06 -9.23
CA GLY A 124 -21.50 4.10 -8.70
C GLY A 124 -21.46 5.38 -9.53
N PHE A 125 -20.27 5.91 -9.82
CA PHE A 125 -20.11 7.09 -10.68
C PHE A 125 -20.63 6.85 -12.10
N LEU A 126 -20.35 5.69 -12.71
CA LEU A 126 -20.88 5.35 -14.04
C LEU A 126 -22.41 5.45 -14.05
N ARG A 127 -23.07 4.96 -12.99
CA ARG A 127 -24.53 5.02 -12.86
C ARG A 127 -25.05 6.45 -12.64
N ILE A 128 -24.33 7.29 -11.90
CA ILE A 128 -24.70 8.71 -11.72
C ILE A 128 -24.68 9.43 -13.07
N TYR A 129 -23.59 9.31 -13.85
CA TYR A 129 -23.47 9.96 -15.16
C TYR A 129 -24.49 9.46 -16.19
N ASP A 130 -24.82 8.17 -16.19
CA ASP A 130 -25.90 7.65 -17.03
C ASP A 130 -27.27 8.21 -16.61
N SER A 131 -27.51 8.34 -15.29
CA SER A 131 -28.76 8.91 -14.77
C SER A 131 -28.95 10.38 -15.15
N LYS A 132 -27.84 11.14 -15.27
CA LYS A 132 -27.82 12.54 -15.70
C LYS A 132 -28.28 12.75 -17.15
N VAL A 133 -28.06 11.76 -18.02
CA VAL A 133 -28.54 11.78 -19.41
C VAL A 133 -29.86 11.04 -19.60
N GLY A 134 -30.43 10.46 -18.53
CA GLY A 134 -31.68 9.70 -18.56
C GLY A 134 -31.53 8.25 -19.04
N SER A 135 -30.32 7.67 -18.97
CA SER A 135 -30.05 6.27 -19.31
C SER A 135 -30.28 5.35 -18.11
N PHE A 136 -31.44 4.70 -18.05
CA PHE A 136 -31.84 3.80 -16.95
C PHE A 136 -31.97 2.33 -17.36
N ALA A 137 -31.44 1.97 -18.52
CA ALA A 137 -31.53 0.62 -19.05
C ALA A 137 -30.88 -0.42 -18.13
N LYS A 138 -31.68 -1.41 -17.67
CA LYS A 138 -31.20 -2.50 -16.79
C LYS A 138 -30.05 -3.29 -17.41
N ARG A 139 -30.09 -3.57 -18.72
CA ARG A 139 -29.00 -4.28 -19.43
C ARG A 139 -27.71 -3.48 -19.39
N THR A 140 -27.77 -2.17 -19.66
CA THR A 140 -26.59 -1.29 -19.59
C THR A 140 -26.03 -1.28 -18.18
N ALA A 141 -26.86 -1.12 -17.15
CA ALA A 141 -26.39 -1.13 -15.76
C ALA A 141 -25.72 -2.46 -15.34
N ARG A 142 -26.23 -3.61 -15.81
CA ARG A 142 -25.60 -4.92 -15.57
C ARG A 142 -24.26 -5.06 -16.28
N LEU A 143 -24.15 -4.55 -17.51
CA LEU A 143 -22.90 -4.58 -18.25
C LEU A 143 -21.88 -3.58 -17.68
N ASP A 144 -22.31 -2.44 -17.15
CA ASP A 144 -21.42 -1.51 -16.42
C ASP A 144 -20.80 -2.22 -15.22
N PHE A 145 -21.62 -2.92 -14.44
CA PHE A 145 -21.15 -3.70 -13.30
C PHE A 145 -20.21 -4.82 -13.73
N ALA A 146 -20.58 -5.60 -14.76
CA ALA A 146 -19.73 -6.68 -15.27
C ALA A 146 -18.39 -6.16 -15.81
N LEU A 147 -18.38 -5.00 -16.47
CA LEU A 147 -17.16 -4.34 -16.94
C LEU A 147 -16.27 -3.94 -15.76
N CYS A 148 -16.83 -3.28 -14.74
CA CYS A 148 -16.07 -2.92 -13.53
C CYS A 148 -15.50 -4.16 -12.84
N VAL A 149 -16.31 -5.20 -12.60
CA VAL A 149 -15.85 -6.44 -11.96
C VAL A 149 -14.73 -7.10 -12.77
N SER A 150 -14.93 -7.30 -14.06
CA SER A 150 -13.96 -8.01 -14.91
C SER A 150 -12.63 -7.25 -15.04
N TRP A 151 -12.66 -5.93 -15.28
CA TRP A 151 -11.44 -5.15 -15.45
C TRP A 151 -10.70 -4.85 -14.14
N PHE A 152 -11.41 -4.64 -13.01
CA PHE A 152 -10.75 -4.45 -11.71
C PHE A 152 -10.14 -5.76 -11.21
N LEU A 153 -10.90 -6.86 -11.24
CA LEU A 153 -10.36 -8.17 -10.87
C LEU A 153 -9.23 -8.59 -11.83
N GLY A 154 -9.36 -8.27 -13.13
CA GLY A 154 -8.31 -8.44 -14.11
C GLY A 154 -7.01 -7.73 -13.71
N GLY A 155 -7.06 -6.46 -13.29
CA GLY A 155 -5.85 -5.75 -12.86
C GLY A 155 -5.15 -6.37 -11.64
N VAL A 156 -5.88 -7.08 -10.78
CA VAL A 156 -5.29 -7.88 -9.69
C VAL A 156 -4.70 -9.18 -10.24
N LEU A 157 -5.48 -9.94 -11.02
CA LEU A 157 -5.08 -11.27 -11.51
C LEU A 157 -3.90 -11.21 -12.48
N PHE A 158 -3.80 -10.18 -13.30
CA PHE A 158 -2.71 -9.99 -14.27
C PHE A 158 -1.51 -9.21 -13.71
N SER A 159 -1.53 -8.88 -12.41
CA SER A 159 -0.38 -8.32 -11.71
C SER A 159 0.31 -9.41 -10.90
N ASP A 160 1.55 -9.75 -11.24
CA ASP A 160 2.33 -10.74 -10.49
C ASP A 160 2.52 -10.31 -9.03
N THR A 161 2.79 -9.03 -8.80
CA THR A 161 2.91 -8.44 -7.45
C THR A 161 1.64 -8.56 -6.62
N ARG A 162 0.45 -8.37 -7.22
CA ARG A 162 -0.81 -8.48 -6.50
C ARG A 162 -1.22 -9.93 -6.26
N VAL A 163 -0.96 -10.82 -7.22
CA VAL A 163 -1.18 -12.26 -7.05
C VAL A 163 -0.28 -12.80 -5.96
N ASP A 164 1.01 -12.44 -5.96
CA ASP A 164 1.97 -12.78 -4.92
C ASP A 164 1.52 -12.31 -3.54
N TYR A 165 1.11 -11.04 -3.39
CA TYR A 165 0.57 -10.51 -2.14
C TYR A 165 -0.71 -11.23 -1.68
N ALA A 166 -1.63 -11.53 -2.61
CA ALA A 166 -2.85 -12.26 -2.27
C ALA A 166 -2.55 -13.70 -1.81
N GLN A 167 -1.62 -14.39 -2.48
CA GLN A 167 -1.16 -15.73 -2.08
C GLN A 167 -0.46 -15.70 -0.72
N GLU A 168 0.37 -14.69 -0.46
CA GLU A 168 0.99 -14.48 0.86
C GLU A 168 -0.07 -14.38 1.96
N MET A 169 -1.10 -13.56 1.76
CA MET A 169 -2.16 -13.39 2.75
C MET A 169 -2.97 -14.67 2.95
N VAL A 170 -3.26 -15.42 1.88
CA VAL A 170 -3.95 -16.72 1.98
C VAL A 170 -3.10 -17.72 2.76
N LEU A 171 -1.81 -17.83 2.46
CA LEU A 171 -0.86 -18.70 3.17
C LEU A 171 -0.70 -18.30 4.64
N SER A 172 -0.65 -16.99 4.95
CA SER A 172 -0.62 -16.48 6.32
C SER A 172 -1.86 -16.85 7.12
N CYS A 173 -2.99 -17.15 6.46
CA CYS A 173 -4.22 -17.62 7.09
C CYS A 173 -4.37 -19.15 7.09
N GLY A 174 -3.32 -19.90 6.74
CA GLY A 174 -3.37 -21.37 6.63
C GLY A 174 -4.16 -21.89 5.41
N GLY A 175 -4.42 -21.02 4.42
CA GLY A 175 -5.08 -21.39 3.18
C GLY A 175 -4.14 -22.04 2.17
N PRO A 176 -4.68 -22.68 1.11
CA PRO A 176 -3.89 -23.38 0.11
C PRO A 176 -3.20 -22.42 -0.86
N MET A 177 -2.04 -22.84 -1.37
CA MET A 177 -1.34 -22.15 -2.44
C MET A 177 -1.88 -22.56 -3.82
N MET A 178 -1.96 -21.62 -4.75
CA MET A 178 -2.17 -21.92 -6.17
C MET A 178 -0.86 -22.31 -6.85
N THR A 179 -0.91 -23.34 -7.70
CA THR A 179 0.21 -23.68 -8.60
C THR A 179 0.32 -22.65 -9.73
N ALA A 180 1.49 -22.58 -10.38
CA ALA A 180 1.71 -21.74 -11.55
C ALA A 180 0.67 -22.03 -12.66
N ASP A 181 0.41 -23.30 -12.94
CA ASP A 181 -0.61 -23.71 -13.92
C ASP A 181 -2.02 -23.25 -13.54
N ALA A 182 -2.38 -23.32 -12.25
CA ALA A 182 -3.66 -22.83 -11.78
C ALA A 182 -3.78 -21.31 -11.94
N VAL A 183 -2.70 -20.55 -11.65
CA VAL A 183 -2.66 -19.11 -11.88
C VAL A 183 -2.84 -18.79 -13.37
N GLN A 184 -2.15 -19.50 -14.26
CA GLN A 184 -2.27 -19.30 -15.70
C GLN A 184 -3.67 -19.68 -16.23
N ALA A 185 -4.25 -20.77 -15.73
CA ALA A 185 -5.62 -21.17 -16.08
C ALA A 185 -6.64 -20.10 -15.64
N VAL A 186 -6.51 -19.58 -14.41
CA VAL A 186 -7.36 -18.49 -13.91
C VAL A 186 -7.19 -17.22 -14.75
N ARG A 187 -5.95 -16.85 -15.12
CA ARG A 187 -5.67 -15.72 -16.02
C ARG A 187 -6.31 -15.91 -17.39
N ALA A 188 -6.20 -17.10 -17.98
CA ALA A 188 -6.79 -17.40 -19.29
C ALA A 188 -8.32 -17.26 -19.27
N VAL A 189 -8.98 -17.84 -18.26
CA VAL A 189 -10.44 -17.73 -18.06
C VAL A 189 -10.85 -16.27 -17.83
N ALA A 190 -10.12 -15.55 -16.97
CA ALA A 190 -10.39 -14.13 -16.70
C ALA A 190 -10.22 -13.27 -17.96
N GLY A 191 -9.15 -13.50 -18.74
CA GLY A 191 -8.88 -12.81 -20.00
C GLY A 191 -9.99 -13.03 -21.03
N ALA A 192 -10.44 -14.29 -21.19
CA ALA A 192 -11.57 -14.61 -22.07
C ALA A 192 -12.87 -13.92 -21.60
N ALA A 193 -13.15 -13.93 -20.29
CA ALA A 193 -14.31 -13.26 -19.73
C ALA A 193 -14.26 -11.74 -19.94
N ILE A 194 -13.11 -11.09 -19.71
CA ILE A 194 -12.88 -9.66 -19.98
C ILE A 194 -13.17 -9.36 -21.45
N GLY A 195 -12.65 -10.16 -22.38
CA GLY A 195 -12.89 -10.02 -23.81
C GLY A 195 -14.38 -10.09 -24.17
N VAL A 196 -15.07 -11.15 -23.74
CA VAL A 196 -16.50 -11.36 -24.03
C VAL A 196 -17.36 -10.23 -23.43
N ILE A 197 -17.12 -9.85 -22.18
CA ILE A 197 -17.85 -8.78 -21.50
C ILE A 197 -17.63 -7.44 -22.22
N THR A 198 -16.38 -7.15 -22.60
CA THR A 198 -16.02 -5.90 -23.29
C THR A 198 -16.67 -5.82 -24.66
N LEU A 199 -16.61 -6.89 -25.47
CA LEU A 199 -17.27 -6.95 -26.79
C LEU A 199 -18.79 -6.78 -26.66
N THR A 200 -19.41 -7.45 -25.67
CA THR A 200 -20.84 -7.32 -25.38
C THR A 200 -21.21 -5.91 -24.94
N TYR A 201 -20.33 -5.25 -24.19
CA TYR A 201 -20.51 -3.87 -23.74
C TYR A 201 -20.42 -2.89 -24.92
N LEU A 202 -19.42 -3.04 -25.78
CA LEU A 202 -19.26 -2.23 -27.00
C LEU A 202 -20.45 -2.39 -27.95
N TRP A 203 -20.93 -3.63 -28.14
CA TRP A 203 -22.14 -3.90 -28.89
C TRP A 203 -23.37 -3.20 -28.28
N ASN A 204 -23.52 -3.26 -26.95
CA ASN A 204 -24.61 -2.56 -26.26
C ASN A 204 -24.52 -1.03 -26.44
N ILE A 205 -23.32 -0.44 -26.42
CA ILE A 205 -23.13 1.00 -26.71
C ILE A 205 -23.59 1.31 -28.13
N TRP A 206 -23.14 0.53 -29.11
CA TRP A 206 -23.52 0.72 -30.52
C TRP A 206 -25.04 0.59 -30.71
N ALA A 207 -25.65 -0.47 -30.18
CA ALA A 207 -27.09 -0.70 -30.27
C ALA A 207 -27.90 0.43 -29.62
N ARG A 208 -27.45 0.93 -28.46
CA ARG A 208 -28.07 2.06 -27.76
C ARG A 208 -27.97 3.36 -28.54
N ARG A 209 -26.83 3.63 -29.19
CA ARG A 209 -26.66 4.78 -30.10
C ARG A 209 -27.59 4.68 -31.30
N ARG A 210 -27.67 3.50 -31.94
CA ARG A 210 -28.59 3.24 -33.06
C ARG A 210 -30.06 3.41 -32.67
N ALA A 211 -30.41 3.08 -31.43
CA ALA A 211 -31.76 3.26 -30.89
C ALA A 211 -32.06 4.69 -30.38
N GLY A 212 -31.20 5.68 -30.64
CA GLY A 212 -31.40 7.06 -30.20
C GLY A 212 -31.26 7.28 -28.68
N GLN A 213 -30.70 6.31 -27.96
CA GLN A 213 -30.52 6.33 -26.50
C GLN A 213 -29.04 6.18 -26.12
N PRO A 214 -28.13 7.06 -26.59
CA PRO A 214 -26.71 6.91 -26.33
C PRO A 214 -26.40 6.94 -24.82
N PRO A 215 -25.44 6.12 -24.34
CA PRO A 215 -24.95 6.23 -22.96
C PRO A 215 -24.22 7.57 -22.76
N SER A 216 -24.02 7.97 -21.50
CA SER A 216 -23.31 9.22 -21.19
C SER A 216 -21.87 9.20 -21.72
N PRO A 217 -21.42 10.21 -22.50
CA PRO A 217 -20.03 10.27 -22.95
C PRO A 217 -19.06 10.44 -21.77
N VAL A 218 -19.46 11.15 -20.72
CA VAL A 218 -18.64 11.34 -19.51
C VAL A 218 -18.44 10.02 -18.77
N LYS A 219 -19.49 9.19 -18.71
CA LYS A 219 -19.40 7.82 -18.17
C LYS A 219 -18.38 7.00 -18.94
N LEU A 220 -18.43 7.04 -20.28
CA LEU A 220 -17.50 6.26 -21.10
C LEU A 220 -16.05 6.69 -20.88
N LEU A 221 -15.82 8.01 -20.84
CA LEU A 221 -14.51 8.55 -20.53
C LEU A 221 -14.04 8.14 -19.14
N LEU A 222 -14.89 8.25 -18.12
CA LEU A 222 -14.58 7.82 -16.76
C LEU A 222 -14.26 6.32 -16.67
N ALA A 223 -15.01 5.48 -17.37
CA ALA A 223 -14.75 4.03 -17.40
C ALA A 223 -13.35 3.74 -17.96
N VAL A 224 -13.00 4.37 -19.08
CA VAL A 224 -11.69 4.23 -19.71
C VAL A 224 -10.59 4.75 -18.79
N THR A 225 -10.71 5.96 -18.23
CA THR A 225 -9.66 6.52 -17.37
C THR A 225 -9.50 5.73 -16.08
N SER A 226 -10.59 5.27 -15.47
CA SER A 226 -10.51 4.47 -14.23
C SER A 226 -9.90 3.09 -14.46
N VAL A 227 -10.28 2.40 -15.54
CA VAL A 227 -9.71 1.09 -15.88
C VAL A 227 -8.25 1.20 -16.29
N ALA A 228 -7.91 2.16 -17.16
CA ALA A 228 -6.54 2.38 -17.58
C ALA A 228 -5.64 2.74 -16.41
N TRP A 229 -6.11 3.61 -15.51
CA TRP A 229 -5.36 3.98 -14.31
C TRP A 229 -5.19 2.84 -13.33
N TRP A 230 -6.25 2.05 -13.10
CA TRP A 230 -6.18 0.84 -12.27
C TRP A 230 -5.12 -0.14 -12.78
N TRP A 231 -5.10 -0.38 -14.09
CA TRP A 231 -4.11 -1.28 -14.71
C TRP A 231 -2.70 -0.68 -14.68
N PHE A 232 -2.55 0.60 -14.97
CA PHE A 232 -1.26 1.28 -14.83
C PHE A 232 -0.70 1.12 -13.42
N ALA A 233 -1.48 1.49 -12.40
CA ALA A 233 -1.08 1.44 -11.00
C ALA A 233 -0.80 0.03 -10.48
N ASN A 234 -1.52 -1.00 -10.93
CA ASN A 234 -1.37 -2.36 -10.41
C ASN A 234 -0.42 -3.25 -11.22
N VAL A 235 -0.31 -3.04 -12.53
CA VAL A 235 0.40 -3.95 -13.45
C VAL A 235 1.70 -3.33 -13.97
N HIS A 236 1.71 -2.01 -14.22
CA HIS A 236 2.84 -1.36 -14.91
C HIS A 236 3.77 -0.59 -13.98
N VAL A 237 3.32 -0.23 -12.79
CA VAL A 237 4.18 0.40 -11.77
C VAL A 237 4.92 -0.70 -11.00
N ALA A 238 6.24 -0.70 -11.10
CA ALA A 238 7.10 -1.69 -10.44
C ALA A 238 7.05 -1.58 -8.91
N ASP A 239 7.12 -0.35 -8.38
CA ASP A 239 7.00 -0.11 -6.93
C ASP A 239 5.53 -0.22 -6.48
N ILE A 240 5.24 -1.28 -5.72
CA ILE A 240 3.90 -1.55 -5.18
C ILE A 240 3.34 -0.38 -4.35
N LEU A 241 4.18 0.33 -3.60
CA LEU A 241 3.75 1.46 -2.76
C LEU A 241 3.34 2.62 -3.66
N ILE A 242 4.11 2.92 -4.70
CA ILE A 242 3.72 3.94 -5.69
C ILE A 242 2.43 3.53 -6.39
N GLY A 243 2.27 2.27 -6.75
CA GLY A 243 1.03 1.74 -7.33
C GLY A 243 -0.18 1.96 -6.41
N ILE A 244 -0.05 1.63 -5.12
CA ILE A 244 -1.11 1.89 -4.12
C ILE A 244 -1.38 3.39 -4.02
N ILE A 245 -0.35 4.22 -3.86
CA ILE A 245 -0.47 5.69 -3.74
C ILE A 245 -1.25 6.29 -4.90
N LEU A 246 -0.92 5.90 -6.14
CA LEU A 246 -1.57 6.43 -7.34
C LEU A 246 -3.06 6.09 -7.38
N PHE A 247 -3.42 4.87 -6.96
CA PHE A 247 -4.82 4.47 -6.89
C PHE A 247 -5.56 5.19 -5.76
N GLU A 248 -5.01 5.18 -4.53
CA GLU A 248 -5.65 5.78 -3.36
C GLU A 248 -5.94 7.26 -3.61
N ILE A 249 -4.95 8.07 -4.04
CA ILE A 249 -5.19 9.50 -4.30
C ILE A 249 -6.35 9.71 -5.29
N PHE A 250 -6.43 8.90 -6.35
CA PHE A 250 -7.53 9.01 -7.30
C PHE A 250 -8.88 8.64 -6.67
N HIS A 251 -8.91 7.51 -5.96
CA HIS A 251 -10.08 7.03 -5.23
C HIS A 251 -10.59 8.07 -4.21
N ASP A 252 -9.69 8.68 -3.46
CA ASP A 252 -10.00 9.63 -2.39
C ASP A 252 -10.47 10.97 -2.91
N VAL A 253 -9.81 11.50 -3.94
CA VAL A 253 -10.23 12.78 -4.54
C VAL A 253 -11.66 12.66 -5.04
N GLN A 254 -12.00 11.55 -5.71
CA GLN A 254 -13.36 11.26 -6.13
C GLN A 254 -14.32 11.19 -4.94
N TYR A 255 -13.96 10.41 -3.92
CA TYR A 255 -14.80 10.16 -2.77
C TYR A 255 -15.05 11.44 -1.96
N LEU A 256 -13.98 12.12 -1.52
CA LEU A 256 -14.07 13.34 -0.72
C LEU A 256 -14.82 14.45 -1.46
N ALA A 257 -14.63 14.58 -2.77
CA ALA A 257 -15.36 15.54 -3.58
C ALA A 257 -16.87 15.23 -3.59
N ILE A 258 -17.27 13.99 -3.89
CA ILE A 258 -18.71 13.64 -3.93
C ILE A 258 -19.35 13.76 -2.54
N VAL A 259 -18.63 13.38 -1.48
CA VAL A 259 -19.13 13.49 -0.10
C VAL A 259 -19.35 14.94 0.30
N TRP A 260 -18.39 15.81 0.02
CA TRP A 260 -18.49 17.24 0.30
C TRP A 260 -19.69 17.87 -0.41
N LEU A 261 -19.83 17.61 -1.71
CA LEU A 261 -20.91 18.16 -2.54
C LEU A 261 -22.28 17.69 -2.09
N PHE A 262 -22.38 16.39 -1.76
CA PHE A 262 -23.62 15.80 -1.30
C PHE A 262 -24.06 16.40 0.03
N ASN A 263 -23.14 16.49 1.01
CA ASN A 263 -23.47 17.06 2.31
C ASN A 263 -23.78 18.57 2.22
N ARG A 264 -23.10 19.31 1.36
CA ARG A 264 -23.42 20.72 1.09
C ARG A 264 -24.82 20.89 0.53
N SER A 265 -25.21 20.07 -0.46
CA SER A 265 -26.59 20.08 -1.00
C SER A 265 -27.62 19.74 0.07
N ARG A 266 -27.29 18.84 1.00
CA ARG A 266 -28.20 18.45 2.07
C ARG A 266 -28.37 19.53 3.12
N VAL A 267 -27.28 20.17 3.55
CA VAL A 267 -27.36 21.30 4.50
C VAL A 267 -28.32 22.39 4.00
N ASP A 268 -28.36 22.61 2.68
CA ASP A 268 -29.26 23.58 2.05
C ASP A 268 -30.73 23.10 1.95
N LYS A 269 -31.01 21.80 1.96
CA LYS A 269 -32.32 21.22 1.59
C LYS A 269 -33.02 20.40 2.67
N ASP A 270 -32.28 19.89 3.64
CA ASP A 270 -32.72 18.86 4.57
C ASP A 270 -32.64 19.35 6.02
N PRO A 271 -33.78 19.60 6.68
CA PRO A 271 -33.81 20.10 8.04
C PRO A 271 -33.31 19.08 9.07
N SER A 272 -33.29 17.77 8.74
CA SER A 272 -32.87 16.68 9.63
C SER A 272 -31.36 16.66 9.92
N VAL A 273 -30.56 17.40 9.13
CA VAL A 273 -29.11 17.44 9.28
C VAL A 273 -28.72 18.04 10.64
N GLY A 274 -27.87 17.32 11.37
CA GLY A 274 -27.41 17.72 12.70
C GLY A 274 -26.61 19.04 12.71
N PRO A 275 -26.49 19.70 13.87
CA PRO A 275 -25.88 21.03 13.99
C PRO A 275 -24.40 21.05 13.58
N PHE A 276 -23.64 20.01 13.94
CA PHE A 276 -22.23 19.89 13.56
C PHE A 276 -22.04 19.79 12.04
N SER A 277 -22.77 18.88 11.38
CA SER A 277 -22.73 18.75 9.92
C SER A 277 -23.22 20.02 9.21
N ARG A 278 -24.25 20.68 9.75
CA ARG A 278 -24.74 21.97 9.24
C ARG A 278 -23.70 23.07 9.35
N MET A 279 -22.97 23.13 10.47
CA MET A 279 -21.86 24.05 10.64
C MET A 279 -20.74 23.76 9.64
N LEU A 280 -20.26 22.51 9.56
CA LEU A 280 -19.09 22.13 8.78
C LEU A 280 -19.32 22.23 7.27
N PHE A 281 -20.47 21.80 6.77
CA PHE A 281 -20.76 21.74 5.32
C PHE A 281 -21.52 22.96 4.78
N ARG A 282 -21.65 24.06 5.55
CA ARG A 282 -22.17 25.33 5.03
C ARG A 282 -21.25 25.89 3.95
N ARG A 283 -21.76 26.81 3.12
CA ARG A 283 -21.00 27.45 2.04
C ARG A 283 -19.88 28.35 2.57
N SER A 284 -18.72 27.77 2.89
CA SER A 284 -17.56 28.47 3.45
C SER A 284 -16.26 27.80 3.00
N LYS A 285 -15.33 28.56 2.41
CA LYS A 285 -14.01 28.05 2.00
C LYS A 285 -13.14 27.65 3.20
N PRO A 286 -13.06 28.44 4.31
CA PRO A 286 -12.33 28.02 5.50
C PRO A 286 -12.76 26.66 6.05
N LEU A 287 -14.05 26.35 6.01
CA LEU A 287 -14.56 25.07 6.52
C LEU A 287 -14.23 23.87 5.64
N LEU A 288 -13.95 24.09 4.35
CA LEU A 288 -13.38 23.05 3.51
C LEU A 288 -11.97 22.68 4.00
N PHE A 289 -11.15 23.66 4.38
CA PHE A 289 -9.83 23.39 4.98
C PHE A 289 -9.96 22.66 6.33
N VAL A 290 -10.93 23.07 7.18
CA VAL A 290 -11.21 22.35 8.42
C VAL A 290 -11.62 20.89 8.15
N TYR A 291 -12.47 20.65 7.16
CA TYR A 291 -12.86 19.29 6.76
C TYR A 291 -11.66 18.46 6.31
N VAL A 292 -10.80 19.00 5.45
CA VAL A 292 -9.57 18.33 4.99
C VAL A 292 -8.62 18.07 6.18
N ALA A 293 -8.49 19.03 7.10
CA ALA A 293 -7.66 18.87 8.30
C ALA A 293 -8.20 17.79 9.25
N LEU A 294 -9.52 17.66 9.39
CA LEU A 294 -10.13 16.58 10.19
C LEU A 294 -9.89 15.20 9.56
N VAL A 295 -10.07 15.08 8.24
CA VAL A 295 -9.77 13.88 7.47
C VAL A 295 -8.31 13.48 7.65
N PHE A 296 -7.39 14.43 7.48
CA PHE A 296 -5.96 14.21 7.66
C PHE A 296 -5.61 13.83 9.10
N GLY A 297 -6.13 14.55 10.09
CA GLY A 297 -5.88 14.27 11.51
C GLY A 297 -6.39 12.90 11.93
N TYR A 298 -7.53 12.47 11.40
CA TYR A 298 -8.05 11.12 11.63
C TYR A 298 -7.13 10.04 11.06
N GLY A 299 -6.69 10.17 9.80
CA GLY A 299 -5.83 9.13 9.21
C GLY A 299 -4.38 9.19 9.69
N ALA A 300 -3.91 10.33 10.21
CA ALA A 300 -2.62 10.44 10.89
C ALA A 300 -2.53 9.57 12.16
N LEU A 301 -3.66 9.13 12.72
CA LEU A 301 -3.68 8.17 13.84
C LEU A 301 -3.00 6.85 13.49
N GLY A 302 -3.04 6.42 12.22
CA GLY A 302 -2.37 5.20 11.77
C GLY A 302 -0.86 5.26 11.96
N PRO A 303 -0.14 6.10 11.18
CA PRO A 303 1.30 6.24 11.31
C PRO A 303 1.76 6.63 12.73
N TRP A 304 0.98 7.48 13.41
CA TRP A 304 1.27 7.84 14.81
C TRP A 304 1.21 6.64 15.75
N SER A 305 0.17 5.80 15.64
CA SER A 305 0.04 4.61 16.48
C SER A 305 1.12 3.57 16.20
N GLU A 306 1.51 3.41 14.93
CA GLU A 306 2.59 2.52 14.52
C GLU A 306 3.93 2.99 15.11
N GLU A 307 4.25 4.29 15.03
CA GLU A 307 5.47 4.84 15.59
C GLU A 307 5.56 4.67 17.11
N LYS A 308 4.44 4.84 17.83
CA LYS A 308 4.43 4.85 19.30
C LYS A 308 4.25 3.48 19.94
N PHE A 309 3.53 2.57 19.28
CA PHE A 309 3.04 1.34 19.92
C PHE A 309 3.37 0.06 19.14
N ALA A 310 4.11 0.12 18.03
CA ALA A 310 4.51 -1.08 17.28
C ALA A 310 5.15 -2.13 18.19
N GLY A 311 4.75 -3.40 18.00
CA GLY A 311 5.24 -4.54 18.78
C GLY A 311 4.67 -4.66 20.20
N THR A 312 3.76 -3.78 20.62
CA THR A 312 3.11 -3.85 21.95
C THR A 312 1.67 -4.34 21.84
N GLY A 313 1.10 -4.82 22.96
CA GLY A 313 -0.32 -5.18 23.01
C GLY A 313 -1.26 -4.01 22.69
N VAL A 314 -0.87 -2.78 23.03
CA VAL A 314 -1.58 -1.55 22.64
C VAL A 314 -1.50 -1.34 21.13
N GLY A 315 -0.34 -1.62 20.52
CA GLY A 315 -0.16 -1.59 19.07
C GLY A 315 -1.10 -2.54 18.34
N ASN A 316 -1.29 -3.75 18.86
CA ASN A 316 -2.23 -4.72 18.28
C ASN A 316 -3.69 -4.24 18.37
N ILE A 317 -4.07 -3.56 19.46
CA ILE A 317 -5.39 -2.94 19.56
C ILE A 317 -5.56 -1.87 18.48
N PHE A 318 -4.57 -0.99 18.31
CA PHE A 318 -4.61 0.03 17.26
C PHE A 318 -4.71 -0.60 15.87
N ALA A 319 -3.87 -1.58 15.54
CA ALA A 319 -3.91 -2.29 14.26
C ALA A 319 -5.31 -2.86 13.97
N GLY A 320 -5.93 -3.53 14.96
CA GLY A 320 -7.31 -3.99 14.86
C GLY A 320 -8.32 -2.86 14.64
N LEU A 321 -8.17 -1.72 15.31
CA LEU A 321 -9.03 -0.54 15.09
C LEU A 321 -8.83 0.07 13.69
N LEU A 322 -7.63 0.01 13.11
CA LEU A 322 -7.39 0.49 11.75
C LEU A 322 -8.13 -0.37 10.73
N VAL A 323 -8.05 -1.70 10.86
CA VAL A 323 -8.81 -2.63 10.01
C VAL A 323 -10.32 -2.46 10.22
N THR A 324 -10.75 -2.21 11.46
CA THR A 324 -12.15 -1.87 11.79
C THR A 324 -12.61 -0.63 11.04
N SER A 325 -11.79 0.42 11.02
CA SER A 325 -12.10 1.68 10.32
C SER A 325 -12.35 1.43 8.83
N ALA A 326 -11.47 0.69 8.17
CA ALA A 326 -11.61 0.32 6.76
C ALA A 326 -12.90 -0.46 6.47
N LEU A 327 -13.13 -1.56 7.22
CA LEU A 327 -14.31 -2.40 7.00
C LEU A 327 -15.62 -1.65 7.30
N LEU A 328 -15.65 -0.80 8.32
CA LEU A 328 -16.82 0.02 8.62
C LEU A 328 -17.07 1.09 7.57
N HIS A 329 -16.02 1.72 7.05
CA HIS A 329 -16.15 2.63 5.90
C HIS A 329 -16.83 1.92 4.72
N PHE A 330 -16.31 0.76 4.32
CA PHE A 330 -16.89 0.00 3.22
C PHE A 330 -18.34 -0.42 3.48
N TYR A 331 -18.64 -0.79 4.73
CA TYR A 331 -19.97 -1.17 5.15
C TYR A 331 -20.94 0.02 5.08
N TYR A 332 -20.57 1.17 5.64
CA TYR A 332 -21.39 2.38 5.67
C TYR A 332 -21.71 2.92 4.28
N ASP A 333 -20.73 2.92 3.39
CA ASP A 333 -20.91 3.36 2.01
C ASP A 333 -21.95 2.54 1.25
N GLY A 334 -22.07 1.25 1.59
CA GLY A 334 -23.14 0.37 1.10
C GLY A 334 -24.56 0.85 1.45
N PHE A 335 -24.74 1.74 2.42
CA PHE A 335 -26.03 2.34 2.78
C PHE A 335 -26.17 3.76 2.23
N ILE A 336 -25.09 4.53 2.33
CA ILE A 336 -25.06 5.98 2.19
C ILE A 336 -25.23 6.45 0.73
N TRP A 337 -24.72 5.67 -0.25
CA TRP A 337 -24.59 6.10 -1.65
C TRP A 337 -25.58 5.45 -2.63
N LYS A 338 -26.61 4.77 -2.13
CA LYS A 338 -27.57 4.05 -3.00
C LYS A 338 -28.41 5.01 -3.85
N VAL A 339 -28.05 5.16 -5.13
CA VAL A 339 -28.76 5.97 -6.14
C VAL A 339 -30.21 5.52 -6.37
N ARG A 340 -30.60 4.31 -5.94
CA ARG A 340 -32.02 3.89 -5.98
C ARG A 340 -32.89 4.61 -4.95
N GLU A 341 -32.29 5.20 -3.91
CA GLU A 341 -33.02 5.92 -2.87
C GLU A 341 -33.45 7.31 -3.35
N SER A 342 -34.69 7.70 -3.05
CA SER A 342 -35.27 8.98 -3.48
C SER A 342 -34.48 10.19 -2.96
N ASN A 343 -34.11 10.19 -1.69
CA ASN A 343 -33.34 11.26 -1.07
C ASN A 343 -31.95 11.41 -1.72
N THR A 344 -31.26 10.30 -1.98
CA THR A 344 -29.95 10.30 -2.66
C THR A 344 -30.05 10.85 -4.08
N ARG A 345 -31.09 10.46 -4.85
CA ARG A 345 -31.33 11.01 -6.21
C ARG A 345 -31.61 12.52 -6.18
N ALA A 346 -32.44 12.97 -5.24
CA ALA A 346 -32.81 14.37 -5.11
C ALA A 346 -31.58 15.26 -4.82
N ASN A 347 -30.69 14.80 -3.93
CA ASN A 347 -29.46 15.53 -3.62
C ASN A 347 -28.44 15.51 -4.77
N LEU A 348 -28.42 14.45 -5.57
CA LEU A 348 -27.61 14.39 -6.80
C LEU A 348 -28.26 15.09 -8.00
N GLY A 349 -29.46 15.65 -7.86
CA GLY A 349 -30.17 16.33 -8.95
C GLY A 349 -30.56 15.39 -10.10
N ILE A 350 -30.99 14.17 -9.78
CA ILE A 350 -31.51 13.17 -10.72
C ILE A 350 -33.05 13.20 -10.66
N LYS A 351 -33.74 13.36 -11.80
CA LYS A 351 -35.22 13.41 -11.87
C LYS A 351 -35.87 12.10 -11.38
N GLN A 352 -37.06 12.19 -10.81
CA GLN A 352 -37.77 11.07 -10.18
C GLN A 352 -38.43 10.08 -11.17
N ASP A 353 -38.40 10.36 -12.47
CA ASP A 353 -39.12 9.62 -13.54
C ASP A 353 -38.74 8.13 -13.69
N ALA A 354 -37.77 7.63 -12.93
CA ALA A 354 -37.46 6.21 -12.90
C ALA A 354 -38.57 5.45 -12.14
N PRO A 355 -39.24 4.45 -12.75
CA PRO A 355 -40.26 3.68 -12.08
C PRO A 355 -39.70 3.09 -10.79
N GLN A 356 -40.36 3.37 -9.67
CA GLN A 356 -40.08 2.69 -8.42
C GLN A 356 -40.36 1.22 -8.68
N GLY A 357 -39.29 0.43 -8.86
CA GLY A 357 -39.43 -1.01 -8.89
C GLY A 357 -40.04 -1.41 -7.55
N ALA A 358 -41.28 -1.89 -7.57
CA ALA A 358 -41.94 -2.51 -6.45
C ALA A 358 -40.92 -3.40 -5.73
N ALA A 359 -40.82 -3.27 -4.41
CA ALA A 359 -39.95 -4.11 -3.61
C ALA A 359 -40.28 -5.57 -3.97
N GLN A 360 -39.41 -6.22 -4.74
CA GLN A 360 -39.57 -7.63 -5.06
C GLN A 360 -39.52 -8.36 -3.73
N GLY A 361 -40.66 -8.96 -3.34
CA GLY A 361 -40.77 -9.77 -2.15
C GLY A 361 -39.65 -10.80 -2.17
N SER A 362 -38.79 -10.76 -1.15
CA SER A 362 -37.81 -11.81 -0.91
C SER A 362 -38.57 -13.12 -0.73
N ARG A 363 -38.21 -14.17 -1.48
CA ARG A 363 -38.74 -15.53 -1.28
C ARG A 363 -38.43 -16.11 0.11
N PHE A 364 -37.51 -15.49 0.85
CA PHE A 364 -37.09 -15.88 2.19
C PHE A 364 -37.57 -14.88 3.25
N PRO A 365 -37.85 -15.34 4.48
CA PRO A 365 -38.03 -14.46 5.64
C PRO A 365 -36.90 -13.43 5.71
N PRO A 366 -37.19 -12.14 5.96
CA PRO A 366 -36.19 -11.07 5.94
C PRO A 366 -34.97 -11.34 6.82
N GLY A 367 -35.16 -12.02 7.96
CA GLY A 367 -34.10 -12.44 8.88
C GLY A 367 -33.16 -13.49 8.28
N LEU A 368 -33.70 -14.56 7.67
CA LEU A 368 -32.90 -15.61 7.03
C LEU A 368 -32.12 -15.11 5.82
N ALA A 369 -32.75 -14.28 4.98
CA ALA A 369 -32.05 -13.64 3.86
C ALA A 369 -30.91 -12.71 4.31
N HIS A 370 -31.05 -12.11 5.49
CA HIS A 370 -30.00 -11.27 6.07
C HIS A 370 -28.89 -12.12 6.69
N ALA A 371 -29.25 -13.14 7.47
CA ALA A 371 -28.31 -14.08 8.07
C ALA A 371 -27.47 -14.80 7.01
N ALA A 372 -28.08 -15.27 5.92
CA ALA A 372 -27.36 -15.90 4.81
C ALA A 372 -26.31 -14.97 4.19
N LYS A 373 -26.59 -13.67 4.06
CA LYS A 373 -25.62 -12.69 3.53
C LYS A 373 -24.45 -12.47 4.47
N TRP A 374 -24.70 -12.46 5.78
CA TRP A 374 -23.64 -12.38 6.78
C TRP A 374 -22.85 -13.69 6.87
N ALA A 375 -23.49 -14.84 6.71
CA ALA A 375 -22.83 -16.14 6.71
C ALA A 375 -21.81 -16.26 5.56
N LEU A 376 -22.09 -15.69 4.38
CA LEU A 376 -21.13 -15.63 3.27
C LEU A 376 -19.83 -14.88 3.61
N LEU A 377 -19.86 -13.98 4.60
CA LEU A 377 -18.67 -13.28 5.09
C LEU A 377 -18.08 -13.95 6.34
N ALA A 378 -18.93 -14.30 7.29
CA ALA A 378 -18.51 -14.84 8.58
C ALA A 378 -17.94 -16.26 8.45
N ALA A 379 -18.49 -17.13 7.59
CA ALA A 379 -18.01 -18.50 7.47
C ALA A 379 -16.58 -18.58 6.93
N PRO A 380 -16.18 -17.88 5.83
CA PRO A 380 -14.79 -17.85 5.40
C PRO A 380 -13.85 -17.28 6.46
N VAL A 381 -14.26 -16.23 7.17
CA VAL A 381 -13.47 -15.64 8.26
C VAL A 381 -13.24 -16.63 9.40
N LEU A 382 -14.28 -17.35 9.80
CA LEU A 382 -14.16 -18.36 10.86
C LEU A 382 -13.30 -19.54 10.40
N VAL A 383 -13.47 -20.02 9.17
CA VAL A 383 -12.67 -21.12 8.61
C VAL A 383 -11.20 -20.72 8.55
N LEU A 384 -10.88 -19.58 7.94
CA LEU A 384 -9.50 -19.10 7.82
C LEU A 384 -8.90 -18.78 9.20
N GLY A 385 -9.67 -18.20 10.11
CA GLY A 385 -9.22 -17.97 11.49
C GLY A 385 -8.88 -19.27 12.21
N VAL A 386 -9.71 -20.31 12.07
CA VAL A 386 -9.45 -21.63 12.67
C VAL A 386 -8.23 -22.29 12.03
N LEU A 387 -8.10 -22.25 10.70
CA LEU A 387 -6.93 -22.79 10.00
C LEU A 387 -5.64 -22.11 10.48
N GLU A 388 -5.65 -20.79 10.59
CA GLU A 388 -4.50 -20.00 11.04
C GLU A 388 -4.10 -20.34 12.48
N THR A 389 -5.07 -20.55 13.38
CA THR A 389 -4.80 -21.02 14.76
C THR A 389 -4.27 -22.45 14.84
N GLY A 390 -4.52 -23.26 13.81
CA GLY A 390 -4.00 -24.63 13.71
C GLY A 390 -2.50 -24.71 13.45
N GLY A 391 -1.86 -23.56 13.22
CA GLY A 391 -0.46 -23.43 12.86
C GLY A 391 -0.32 -23.22 11.35
N VAL A 392 0.55 -22.28 10.99
CA VAL A 392 0.93 -22.00 9.61
C VAL A 392 2.40 -22.30 9.42
N ASP A 393 2.78 -22.65 8.20
CA ASP A 393 4.18 -22.88 7.88
C ASP A 393 5.04 -21.66 8.25
N PRO A 394 6.30 -21.87 8.69
CA PRO A 394 7.21 -20.78 9.00
C PRO A 394 7.32 -19.76 7.86
N GLU A 395 7.56 -18.49 8.20
CA GLU A 395 7.61 -17.38 7.24
C GLU A 395 8.53 -17.67 6.03
N HIS A 396 9.69 -18.29 6.27
CA HIS A 396 10.65 -18.62 5.21
C HIS A 396 10.15 -19.74 4.27
N ALA A 397 9.41 -20.72 4.78
CA ALA A 397 8.82 -21.78 3.96
C ALA A 397 7.73 -21.21 3.04
N ARG A 398 6.84 -20.37 3.59
CA ARG A 398 5.81 -19.67 2.80
C ARG A 398 6.41 -18.71 1.79
N ALA A 399 7.44 -17.96 2.16
CA ALA A 399 8.15 -17.09 1.25
C ALA A 399 8.89 -17.86 0.14
N GLY A 400 9.40 -19.05 0.44
CA GLY A 400 10.01 -19.96 -0.53
C GLY A 400 9.02 -20.41 -1.59
N LEU A 401 7.83 -20.84 -1.17
CA LEU A 401 6.73 -21.17 -2.06
C LEU A 401 6.39 -20.02 -3.02
N LEU A 402 6.27 -18.79 -2.51
CA LEU A 402 5.98 -17.60 -3.34
C LEU A 402 7.12 -17.29 -4.33
N ALA A 403 8.37 -17.42 -3.88
CA ALA A 403 9.54 -17.26 -4.73
C ALA A 403 9.62 -18.35 -5.81
N ASP A 404 9.13 -19.56 -5.56
CA ASP A 404 9.05 -20.63 -6.55
C ASP A 404 7.92 -20.39 -7.56
N LEU A 405 6.78 -19.83 -7.11
CA LEU A 405 5.68 -19.44 -7.99
C LEU A 405 6.11 -18.35 -8.98
N ASN A 406 6.89 -17.38 -8.52
CA ASN A 406 7.37 -16.25 -9.32
C ASN A 406 8.87 -16.01 -9.10
N PRO A 407 9.76 -16.82 -9.71
CA PRO A 407 11.20 -16.77 -9.46
C PRO A 407 11.86 -15.48 -9.91
N THR A 408 11.23 -14.74 -10.83
CA THR A 408 11.74 -13.48 -11.37
C THR A 408 11.14 -12.24 -10.71
N LEU A 409 10.23 -12.40 -9.74
CA LEU A 409 9.58 -11.27 -9.08
C LEU A 409 10.48 -10.72 -7.96
N PRO A 410 10.99 -9.48 -8.05
CA PRO A 410 11.92 -8.93 -7.06
C PRO A 410 11.36 -8.95 -5.64
N SER A 411 10.08 -8.59 -5.47
CA SER A 411 9.42 -8.54 -4.16
C SER A 411 9.26 -9.93 -3.51
N ALA A 412 9.06 -10.99 -4.30
CA ALA A 412 9.00 -12.35 -3.78
C ALA A 412 10.38 -12.82 -3.30
N GLN A 413 11.43 -12.55 -4.06
CA GLN A 413 12.82 -12.85 -3.68
C GLN A 413 13.26 -12.03 -2.47
N LEU A 414 12.87 -10.75 -2.39
CA LEU A 414 13.12 -9.90 -1.24
C LEU A 414 12.43 -10.44 0.02
N ARG A 415 11.16 -10.86 -0.08
CA ARG A 415 10.42 -11.47 1.03
C ARG A 415 11.11 -12.76 1.51
N LEU A 416 11.54 -13.61 0.59
CA LEU A 416 12.31 -14.81 0.91
C LEU A 416 13.61 -14.47 1.63
N GLY A 417 14.38 -13.52 1.13
CA GLY A 417 15.63 -13.08 1.77
C GLY A 417 15.41 -12.55 3.19
N VAL A 418 14.38 -11.72 3.40
CA VAL A 418 14.01 -11.22 4.75
C VAL A 418 13.62 -12.37 5.67
N ALA A 419 12.83 -13.33 5.19
CA ALA A 419 12.36 -14.44 6.00
C ALA A 419 13.49 -15.43 6.36
N LEU A 420 14.40 -15.71 5.43
CA LEU A 420 15.59 -16.53 5.66
C LEU A 420 16.55 -15.85 6.63
N LYS A 421 16.70 -14.53 6.56
CA LYS A 421 17.52 -13.77 7.49
C LYS A 421 17.01 -13.91 8.93
N LYS A 422 15.69 -13.79 9.13
CA LYS A 422 15.06 -14.02 10.43
C LYS A 422 15.24 -15.46 10.92
N ALA A 423 15.27 -16.43 10.00
CA ALA A 423 15.52 -17.83 10.31
C ALA A 423 17.00 -18.16 10.56
N GLY A 424 17.92 -17.22 10.31
CA GLY A 424 19.36 -17.41 10.46
C GLY A 424 20.06 -18.11 9.28
N ASP A 425 19.36 -18.35 8.16
CA ASP A 425 19.97 -18.90 6.94
C ASP A 425 20.62 -17.77 6.13
N VAL A 426 21.87 -17.46 6.46
CA VAL A 426 22.62 -16.36 5.84
C VAL A 426 22.94 -16.65 4.37
N ASP A 427 23.27 -17.89 4.01
CA ASP A 427 23.58 -18.27 2.63
C ASP A 427 22.32 -18.21 1.74
N GLY A 428 21.19 -18.70 2.25
CA GLY A 428 19.90 -18.55 1.58
C GLY A 428 19.47 -17.09 1.44
N THR A 429 19.70 -16.28 2.48
CA THR A 429 19.47 -14.84 2.46
C THR A 429 20.25 -14.18 1.32
N LEU A 430 21.57 -14.45 1.22
CA LEU A 430 22.41 -13.90 0.17
C LEU A 430 21.87 -14.24 -1.22
N ARG A 431 21.55 -15.51 -1.48
CA ARG A 431 21.03 -15.96 -2.79
C ARG A 431 19.71 -15.27 -3.16
N ALA A 432 18.78 -15.15 -2.21
CA ALA A 432 17.48 -14.54 -2.45
C ALA A 432 17.61 -13.03 -2.66
N LEU A 433 18.42 -12.33 -1.86
CA LEU A 433 18.65 -10.90 -2.01
C LEU A 433 19.45 -10.57 -3.28
N ASP A 434 20.40 -11.41 -3.69
CA ASP A 434 21.10 -11.28 -4.98
C ASP A 434 20.12 -11.36 -6.15
N LYS A 435 19.17 -12.31 -6.13
CA LYS A 435 18.11 -12.38 -7.13
C LYS A 435 17.23 -11.13 -7.10
N ALA A 436 16.79 -10.71 -5.92
CA ALA A 436 15.94 -9.53 -5.76
C ALA A 436 16.62 -8.28 -6.37
N HIS A 437 17.90 -8.05 -6.03
CA HIS A 437 18.67 -6.93 -6.55
C HIS A 437 19.01 -7.07 -8.04
N ALA A 438 19.22 -8.30 -8.55
CA ALA A 438 19.45 -8.51 -9.97
C ALA A 438 18.21 -8.20 -10.82
N PHE A 439 17.01 -8.51 -10.32
CA PHE A 439 15.75 -8.21 -11.02
C PHE A 439 15.30 -6.76 -10.83
N ASP A 440 15.65 -6.11 -9.72
CA ASP A 440 15.43 -4.68 -9.50
C ASP A 440 16.62 -4.01 -8.78
N PRO A 441 17.62 -3.52 -9.53
CA PRO A 441 18.79 -2.86 -8.97
C PRO A 441 18.49 -1.55 -8.23
N GLU A 442 17.37 -0.90 -8.56
CA GLU A 442 16.96 0.38 -7.99
C GLU A 442 16.16 0.22 -6.67
N ASP A 443 15.77 -1.01 -6.31
CA ASP A 443 15.14 -1.29 -5.02
C ASP A 443 16.12 -1.05 -3.87
N GLN A 444 15.97 0.12 -3.25
CA GLN A 444 16.79 0.56 -2.12
C GLN A 444 16.74 -0.40 -0.94
N LYS A 445 15.60 -1.07 -0.71
CA LYS A 445 15.45 -2.01 0.41
C LYS A 445 16.20 -3.30 0.12
N ALA A 446 16.07 -3.84 -1.09
CA ALA A 446 16.82 -5.03 -1.50
C ALA A 446 18.33 -4.76 -1.50
N GLY A 447 18.77 -3.64 -2.08
CA GLY A 447 20.17 -3.24 -2.11
C GLY A 447 20.76 -3.04 -0.71
N ALA A 448 20.05 -2.34 0.18
CA ALA A 448 20.50 -2.12 1.56
C ALA A 448 20.57 -3.43 2.36
N LEU A 449 19.58 -4.31 2.24
CA LEU A 449 19.60 -5.60 2.93
C LEU A 449 20.73 -6.50 2.41
N LEU A 450 20.95 -6.52 1.09
CA LEU A 450 22.03 -7.29 0.47
C LEU A 450 23.40 -6.80 0.95
N ALA A 451 23.64 -5.48 0.93
CA ALA A 451 24.87 -4.90 1.45
C ALA A 451 25.12 -5.29 2.91
N LEU A 452 24.09 -5.20 3.77
CA LEU A 452 24.19 -5.61 5.18
C LEU A 452 24.52 -7.10 5.34
N THR A 453 23.90 -7.98 4.55
CA THR A 453 24.18 -9.42 4.58
C THR A 453 25.60 -9.74 4.09
N LEU A 454 26.09 -9.04 3.07
CA LEU A 454 27.47 -9.17 2.58
C LEU A 454 28.49 -8.76 3.65
N ILE A 455 28.22 -7.70 4.39
CA ILE A 455 29.07 -7.26 5.51
C ILE A 455 29.13 -8.34 6.58
N GLU A 456 27.97 -8.85 7.00
CA GLU A 456 27.85 -9.88 8.02
C GLU A 456 28.63 -11.16 7.64
N LEU A 457 28.48 -11.61 6.39
CA LEU A 457 29.25 -12.73 5.86
C LEU A 457 30.74 -12.42 5.81
N GLY A 458 31.11 -11.24 5.31
CA GLY A 458 32.49 -10.80 5.21
C GLY A 458 33.21 -10.78 6.56
N GLU A 459 32.59 -10.20 7.58
CA GLU A 459 33.12 -10.18 8.94
C GLU A 459 33.20 -11.59 9.56
N THR A 460 32.22 -12.44 9.29
CA THR A 460 32.23 -13.83 9.75
C THR A 460 33.40 -14.59 9.12
N ARG A 461 33.61 -14.47 7.80
CA ARG A 461 34.73 -15.09 7.08
C ARG A 461 36.09 -14.56 7.55
N LEU A 462 36.19 -13.27 7.92
CA LEU A 462 37.40 -12.73 8.56
C LEU A 462 37.71 -13.43 9.88
N ARG A 463 36.71 -13.61 10.74
CA ARG A 463 36.87 -14.29 12.05
C ARG A 463 37.22 -15.78 11.88
N GLU A 464 36.75 -16.42 10.81
CA GLU A 464 37.12 -17.79 10.42
C GLU A 464 38.49 -17.90 9.71
N ASN A 465 39.23 -16.79 9.57
CA ASN A 465 40.51 -16.74 8.84
C ASN A 465 40.40 -17.08 7.34
N ARG A 466 39.22 -16.88 6.73
CA ARG A 466 38.93 -17.07 5.30
C ARG A 466 39.04 -15.73 4.56
N GLN A 467 40.27 -15.21 4.47
CA GLN A 467 40.56 -13.85 3.99
C GLN A 467 40.05 -13.57 2.56
N ALA A 468 40.21 -14.50 1.63
CA ALA A 468 39.82 -14.29 0.23
C ALA A 468 38.30 -14.11 0.06
N GLU A 469 37.50 -14.92 0.75
CA GLU A 469 36.04 -14.82 0.73
C GLU A 469 35.54 -13.56 1.44
N ALA A 470 36.18 -13.20 2.56
CA ALA A 470 35.89 -11.95 3.23
C ALA A 470 36.10 -10.73 2.33
N GLU A 471 37.23 -10.69 1.60
CA GLU A 471 37.51 -9.63 0.63
C GLU A 471 36.47 -9.58 -0.48
N GLU A 472 36.02 -10.73 -0.99
CA GLU A 472 34.97 -10.77 -2.01
C GLU A 472 33.67 -10.12 -1.50
N TYR A 473 33.16 -10.56 -0.35
CA TYR A 473 31.89 -10.04 0.19
C TYR A 473 31.98 -8.57 0.59
N LEU A 474 33.04 -8.17 1.30
CA LEU A 474 33.22 -6.80 1.77
C LEU A 474 33.45 -5.83 0.61
N HIS A 475 34.19 -6.25 -0.42
CA HIS A 475 34.37 -5.43 -1.61
C HIS A 475 33.05 -5.25 -2.36
N ARG A 476 32.23 -6.30 -2.50
CA ARG A 476 30.89 -6.20 -3.09
C ARG A 476 30.00 -5.24 -2.29
N ALA A 477 30.00 -5.33 -0.96
CA ALA A 477 29.25 -4.40 -0.11
C ALA A 477 29.70 -2.94 -0.29
N TYR A 478 31.01 -2.69 -0.43
CA TYR A 478 31.56 -1.36 -0.71
C TYR A 478 31.08 -0.77 -2.03
N LEU A 479 30.98 -1.60 -3.07
CA LEU A 479 30.47 -1.16 -4.38
C LEU A 479 28.99 -0.74 -4.30
N MET A 480 28.23 -1.32 -3.38
CA MET A 480 26.81 -0.99 -3.16
C MET A 480 26.61 0.27 -2.30
N ASP A 481 27.36 0.42 -1.20
CA ASP A 481 27.31 1.60 -0.34
C ASP A 481 28.72 2.06 0.05
N ARG A 482 29.25 3.00 -0.72
CA ARG A 482 30.56 3.60 -0.47
C ARG A 482 30.62 4.36 0.85
N ALA A 483 29.51 4.91 1.33
CA ALA A 483 29.47 5.67 2.58
C ALA A 483 29.64 4.76 3.81
N PHE A 484 29.45 3.45 3.65
CA PHE A 484 29.64 2.48 4.71
C PHE A 484 31.08 2.44 5.25
N VAL A 485 32.08 2.62 4.39
CA VAL A 485 33.51 2.66 4.76
C VAL A 485 33.77 3.68 5.86
N GLY A 486 33.21 4.89 5.72
CA GLY A 486 33.35 5.96 6.71
C GLY A 486 32.70 5.58 8.04
N ARG A 487 31.47 5.03 7.99
CA ARG A 487 30.73 4.62 9.19
C ARG A 487 31.45 3.52 9.96
N MET A 488 31.89 2.46 9.28
CA MET A 488 32.61 1.35 9.92
C MET A 488 33.98 1.79 10.48
N HIS A 489 34.70 2.68 9.79
CA HIS A 489 35.94 3.24 10.31
C HIS A 489 35.71 4.07 11.58
N ASP A 490 34.64 4.88 11.62
CA ASP A 490 34.29 5.66 12.81
C ASP A 490 33.83 4.77 13.98
N GLU A 491 33.06 3.71 13.71
CA GLU A 491 32.71 2.70 14.71
C GLU A 491 33.95 2.04 15.33
N GLY A 492 34.90 1.61 14.49
CA GLY A 492 36.19 1.07 14.96
C GLY A 492 36.95 2.06 15.83
N ARG A 493 36.93 3.35 15.48
CA ARG A 493 37.58 4.42 16.26
C ARG A 493 36.91 4.65 17.63
N VAL A 494 35.58 4.53 17.70
CA VAL A 494 34.82 4.61 18.96
C VAL A 494 35.09 3.38 19.85
N LEU A 495 35.28 2.21 19.25
CA LEU A 495 35.58 0.97 19.97
C LEU A 495 37.02 0.90 20.46
N LEU A 496 37.98 1.49 19.74
CA LEU A 496 39.42 1.39 20.02
C LEU A 496 39.82 1.61 21.50
N PRO A 497 39.22 2.55 22.27
CA PRO A 497 39.52 2.70 23.69
C PRO A 497 38.98 1.61 24.61
N ARG A 498 37.87 0.98 24.23
CA ARG A 498 37.07 0.08 25.08
C ARG A 498 37.28 -1.38 24.74
N ASP A 499 37.37 -1.68 23.45
CA ASP A 499 37.51 -3.02 22.89
C ASP A 499 38.49 -2.95 21.70
N PRO A 500 39.81 -3.01 21.96
CA PRO A 500 40.82 -2.95 20.92
C PRO A 500 40.79 -4.19 20.01
N VAL A 501 40.19 -5.31 20.45
CA VAL A 501 40.06 -6.53 19.65
C VAL A 501 39.01 -6.32 18.56
N GLU A 502 37.80 -5.89 18.93
CA GLU A 502 36.74 -5.63 17.96
C GLU A 502 37.12 -4.44 17.05
N ALA A 503 37.77 -3.41 17.58
CA ALA A 503 38.28 -2.30 16.76
C ALA A 503 39.25 -2.77 15.66
N ALA A 504 40.18 -3.68 15.98
CA ALA A 504 41.09 -4.25 14.98
C ALA A 504 40.33 -5.02 13.89
N TRP A 505 39.29 -5.78 14.26
CA TRP A 505 38.43 -6.46 13.28
C TRP A 505 37.71 -5.49 12.35
N ARG A 506 37.17 -4.38 12.88
CA ARG A 506 36.53 -3.35 12.05
C ARG A 506 37.51 -2.71 11.07
N PHE A 507 38.72 -2.38 11.50
CA PHE A 507 39.72 -1.82 10.57
C PHE A 507 40.18 -2.84 9.51
N ARG A 508 40.32 -4.13 9.86
CA ARG A 508 40.59 -5.20 8.90
C ARG A 508 39.45 -5.34 7.88
N ALA A 509 38.20 -5.28 8.31
CA ALA A 509 37.05 -5.30 7.42
C ALA A 509 37.05 -4.11 6.45
N VAL A 510 37.31 -2.89 6.94
CA VAL A 510 37.44 -1.70 6.09
C VAL A 510 38.56 -1.87 5.06
N LEU A 511 39.71 -2.46 5.43
CA LEU A 511 40.79 -2.71 4.47
C LEU A 511 40.42 -3.77 3.43
N ALA A 512 39.70 -4.82 3.83
CA ALA A 512 39.23 -5.88 2.94
C ALA A 512 38.21 -5.38 1.90
N MET A 513 37.48 -4.29 2.19
CA MET A 513 36.62 -3.60 1.21
C MET A 513 37.37 -2.98 0.03
N LYS A 514 38.69 -2.77 0.16
CA LYS A 514 39.54 -2.07 -0.82
C LYS A 514 38.99 -0.71 -1.26
N PRO A 515 38.72 0.22 -0.31
CA PRO A 515 38.13 1.50 -0.65
C PRO A 515 39.13 2.39 -1.42
N GLU A 516 38.59 3.20 -2.33
CA GLU A 516 39.37 4.22 -3.05
C GLU A 516 39.88 5.30 -2.06
N GLY A 517 41.11 5.80 -2.28
CA GLY A 517 41.66 6.94 -1.53
C GLY A 517 42.78 6.59 -0.54
N ASN A 518 43.07 7.53 0.38
CA ASN A 518 44.18 7.38 1.33
C ASN A 518 43.79 6.48 2.52
N LEU A 519 44.32 5.25 2.54
CA LEU A 519 44.09 4.27 3.60
C LEU A 519 44.96 4.49 4.86
N GLY A 520 45.83 5.50 4.86
CA GLY A 520 46.76 5.78 5.94
C GLY A 520 46.12 5.87 7.34
N PRO A 521 44.99 6.59 7.52
CA PRO A 521 44.31 6.66 8.82
C PRO A 521 43.82 5.30 9.33
N ILE A 522 43.35 4.43 8.42
CA ILE A 522 42.85 3.09 8.76
C ILE A 522 44.01 2.19 9.21
N TRP A 523 45.13 2.21 8.49
CA TRP A 523 46.35 1.47 8.87
C TRP A 523 46.93 1.97 10.21
N LEU A 524 46.88 3.27 10.47
CA LEU A 524 47.32 3.84 11.74
C LEU A 524 46.45 3.33 12.90
N ASN A 525 45.13 3.39 12.74
CA ASN A 525 44.19 2.95 13.77
C ASN A 525 44.23 1.42 13.99
N LEU A 526 44.44 0.63 12.93
CA LEU A 526 44.69 -0.81 13.07
C LEU A 526 45.97 -1.09 13.86
N GLY A 527 47.06 -0.38 13.57
CA GLY A 527 48.30 -0.50 14.33
C GLY A 527 48.13 -0.16 15.81
N LEU A 528 47.39 0.92 16.12
CA LEU A 528 47.06 1.30 17.50
C LEU A 528 46.20 0.24 18.22
N ALA A 529 45.25 -0.37 17.50
CA ALA A 529 44.42 -1.44 18.04
C ALA A 529 45.26 -2.68 18.41
N LEU A 530 46.17 -3.08 17.51
CA LEU A 530 47.06 -4.22 17.70
C LEU A 530 48.08 -3.98 18.82
N GLU A 531 48.62 -2.76 18.93
CA GLU A 531 49.49 -2.39 20.04
C GLU A 531 48.78 -2.53 21.40
N ARG A 532 47.54 -2.06 21.50
CA ARG A 532 46.73 -2.17 22.73
C ARG A 532 46.40 -3.61 23.12
N GLN A 533 46.43 -4.52 22.16
CA GLN A 533 46.33 -5.97 22.39
C GLN A 533 47.68 -6.62 22.75
N GLY A 534 48.79 -5.87 22.71
CA GLY A 534 50.14 -6.38 22.92
C GLY A 534 50.75 -7.07 21.68
N LEU A 535 50.09 -7.04 20.53
CA LEU A 535 50.48 -7.68 19.27
C LEU A 535 51.47 -6.80 18.48
N LEU A 536 52.61 -6.49 19.09
CA LEU A 536 53.61 -5.55 18.54
C LEU A 536 54.17 -5.98 17.18
N MET A 537 54.28 -7.30 16.94
CA MET A 537 54.78 -7.87 15.67
C MET A 537 53.85 -7.59 14.49
N GLU A 538 52.54 -7.49 14.73
CA GLU A 538 51.54 -7.13 13.73
C GLU A 538 51.34 -5.60 13.64
N ALA A 539 51.49 -4.90 14.77
CA ALA A 539 51.32 -3.45 14.84
C ALA A 539 52.39 -2.67 14.05
N LEU A 540 53.66 -3.09 14.10
CA LEU A 540 54.77 -2.38 13.47
C LEU A 540 54.67 -2.33 11.92
N PRO A 541 54.34 -3.42 11.20
CA PRO A 541 54.03 -3.36 9.78
C PRO A 541 52.90 -2.37 9.45
N CYS A 542 51.81 -2.36 10.25
CA CYS A 542 50.70 -1.44 10.05
C CYS A 542 51.13 0.03 10.18
N ALA A 543 51.92 0.35 11.22
CA ALA A 543 52.46 1.70 11.45
C ALA A 543 53.37 2.15 10.29
N ARG A 544 54.21 1.25 9.76
CA ARG A 544 55.06 1.54 8.60
C ARG A 544 54.24 1.83 7.35
N THR A 545 53.20 1.04 7.08
CA THR A 545 52.28 1.27 5.96
C THR A 545 51.56 2.62 6.12
N ALA A 546 51.07 2.94 7.33
CA ALA A 546 50.45 4.22 7.62
C ALA A 546 51.40 5.41 7.36
N ALA A 547 52.66 5.32 7.81
CA ALA A 547 53.66 6.37 7.61
C ALA A 547 54.05 6.55 6.12
N ARG A 548 54.04 5.47 5.33
CA ARG A 548 54.24 5.55 3.87
C ARG A 548 53.08 6.27 3.17
N LEU A 549 51.84 5.96 3.58
CA LEU A 549 50.63 6.56 3.01
C LEU A 549 50.37 8.00 3.49
N MET A 550 50.95 8.39 4.63
CA MET A 550 50.84 9.73 5.22
C MET A 550 52.23 10.30 5.56
N PRO A 551 53.08 10.59 4.55
CA PRO A 551 54.47 10.95 4.79
C PRO A 551 54.65 12.27 5.56
N ARG A 552 53.61 13.12 5.60
CA ARG A 552 53.59 14.39 6.34
C ARG A 552 52.95 14.29 7.74
N ASP A 553 52.28 13.19 8.08
CA ASP A 553 51.63 13.03 9.40
C ASP A 553 52.67 12.67 10.46
N ALA A 554 52.87 13.57 11.42
CA ALA A 554 53.84 13.39 12.51
C ALA A 554 53.49 12.23 13.44
N ARG A 555 52.20 11.95 13.65
CA ARG A 555 51.73 10.85 14.52
C ARG A 555 52.12 9.50 13.95
N ALA A 556 51.96 9.31 12.63
CA ALA A 556 52.33 8.07 11.97
C ALA A 556 53.84 7.78 12.06
N ARG A 557 54.70 8.82 11.88
CA ARG A 557 56.15 8.68 12.04
C ARG A 557 56.56 8.38 13.48
N GLN A 558 56.02 9.13 14.43
CA GLN A 558 56.27 8.92 15.87
C GLN A 558 55.84 7.53 16.31
N PHE A 559 54.72 7.02 15.78
CA PHE A 559 54.23 5.69 16.11
C PHE A 559 55.16 4.57 15.62
N VAL A 560 55.74 4.71 14.41
CA VAL A 560 56.77 3.77 13.92
C VAL A 560 58.00 3.76 14.83
N GLU A 561 58.48 4.93 15.26
CA GLU A 561 59.61 5.03 16.18
C GLU A 561 59.30 4.39 17.54
N HIS A 562 58.11 4.65 18.07
CA HIS A 562 57.64 4.09 19.34
C HIS A 562 57.63 2.56 19.30
N LEU A 563 56.94 1.96 18.33
CA LEU A 563 56.88 0.51 18.17
C LEU A 563 58.25 -0.11 17.87
N SER A 564 59.11 0.59 17.12
CA SER A 564 60.48 0.12 16.82
C SER A 564 61.40 0.11 18.04
N ARG A 565 61.18 0.98 19.03
CA ARG A 565 61.90 0.93 20.31
C ARG A 565 61.39 -0.21 21.18
N LEU A 566 60.06 -0.37 21.26
CA LEU A 566 59.42 -1.45 22.02
C LEU A 566 59.79 -2.84 21.48
N SER A 567 59.96 -3.00 20.17
CA SER A 567 60.35 -4.28 19.56
C SER A 567 61.84 -4.62 19.66
N ARG A 568 62.70 -3.65 20.01
CA ARG A 568 64.15 -3.85 20.25
C ARG A 568 64.49 -4.12 21.73
N GLY A 569 63.56 -3.83 22.64
CA GLY A 569 63.72 -3.98 24.10
C GLY A 569 63.13 -5.27 24.68
N LYS A 570 62.61 -6.16 23.84
CA LYS A 570 62.31 -7.56 24.12
C LYS A 570 63.29 -8.42 23.32
#